data_AF-A0A3P9PBS0-F1
#
_entry.id   AF-A0A3P9PBS0-F1
#
_cell.length_a   1.000
_cell.length_b   1.000
_cell.length_c   1.000
_cell.angle_alpha   90.00
_cell.angle_beta   90.00
_cell.angle_gamma   90.00
#
_symmetry.space_group_name_H-M   'P 1'
#
loop_
_entity.id
_entity.type
_entity.pdbx_description
1 polymer ?
#
loop_
_entity_poly.entity_id
_entity_poly.type
_entity_poly.pdbx_seq_one_letter_code
_entity_poly.pdbx_strand_id
1 'polypeptide(L)'
;MAVNLSKNGSALMAAYKKVVDAKSDTDWALFTYEGKSNDIRLAETGGGGLEELVEELNSGKVMYAFCRVPDPNSGLPKYVLINWTGEGVKDSLKGMCANHLSAIANFLKVGSSRYHKRSHRGGRGARDHFD
;
A
#
# COMPACT_ATOMS: atom_id res chain seq x y z
N MET A 1 9.90 -11.03 13.79
CA MET A 1 10.80 -9.87 13.57
C MET A 1 9.95 -8.62 13.39
N ALA A 2 10.49 -7.44 13.69
CA ALA A 2 9.77 -6.18 13.51
C ALA A 2 10.11 -5.53 12.17
N VAL A 3 9.14 -4.80 11.60
CA VAL A 3 9.37 -3.94 10.43
C VAL A 3 10.18 -2.72 10.83
N ASN A 4 11.12 -2.31 9.98
CA ASN A 4 11.88 -1.09 10.17
C ASN A 4 11.35 0.02 9.25
N LEU A 5 10.86 1.09 9.88
CA LEU A 5 10.31 2.28 9.23
C LEU A 5 11.17 3.52 9.47
N SER A 6 12.21 3.43 10.31
CA SER A 6 13.03 4.59 10.67
C SER A 6 14.06 4.93 9.61
N LYS A 7 14.71 3.91 9.00
CA LYS A 7 15.77 4.10 7.99
C LYS A 7 15.36 5.03 6.85
N ASN A 8 14.18 4.80 6.28
CA ASN A 8 13.63 5.58 5.16
C ASN A 8 12.44 6.47 5.59
N GLY A 9 12.27 6.70 6.91
CA GLY A 9 11.04 7.28 7.45
C GLY A 9 10.66 8.65 6.89
N SER A 10 11.65 9.48 6.56
CA SER A 10 11.44 10.79 5.92
C SER A 10 10.80 10.65 4.53
N ALA A 11 11.30 9.75 3.69
CA ALA A 11 10.78 9.50 2.35
C ALA A 11 9.37 8.87 2.41
N LEU A 12 9.16 7.90 3.32
CA LEU A 12 7.85 7.28 3.52
C LEU A 12 6.79 8.31 3.94
N MET A 13 7.14 9.16 4.91
CA MET A 13 6.23 10.20 5.42
C MET A 13 6.01 11.31 4.38
N ALA A 14 7.01 11.63 3.55
CA ALA A 14 6.85 12.60 2.46
C ALA A 14 5.87 12.09 1.41
N ALA A 15 5.98 10.84 0.98
CA ALA A 15 5.05 10.23 0.03
C ALA A 15 3.62 10.15 0.60
N TYR A 16 3.48 9.73 1.86
CA TYR A 16 2.20 9.74 2.56
C TYR A 16 1.56 11.13 2.58
N LYS A 17 2.35 12.17 2.93
CA LYS A 17 1.89 13.55 2.98
C LYS A 17 1.38 14.05 1.63
N LYS A 18 2.02 13.65 0.53
CA LYS A 18 1.53 13.97 -0.83
C LYS A 18 0.16 13.36 -1.08
N VAL A 19 -0.03 12.08 -0.78
CA VAL A 19 -1.31 11.38 -0.99
C VAL A 19 -2.46 12.02 -0.19
N VAL A 20 -2.21 12.42 1.06
CA VAL A 20 -3.25 13.08 1.90
C VAL A 20 -3.45 14.55 1.58
N ASP A 21 -2.55 15.18 0.85
CA ASP A 21 -2.73 16.55 0.40
C ASP A 21 -3.68 16.56 -0.81
N ALA A 22 -4.92 17.02 -0.58
CA ALA A 22 -5.94 17.14 -1.61
C ALA A 22 -5.53 18.04 -2.79
N LYS A 23 -4.51 18.89 -2.62
CA LYS A 23 -3.97 19.75 -3.68
C LYS A 23 -2.88 19.08 -4.51
N SER A 24 -2.39 17.92 -4.07
CA SER A 24 -1.40 17.15 -4.81
C SER A 24 -2.08 16.28 -5.85
N ASP A 25 -1.47 16.24 -7.05
CA ASP A 25 -1.82 15.29 -8.11
C ASP A 25 -1.45 13.85 -7.74
N THR A 26 -0.64 13.63 -6.70
CA THR A 26 -0.33 12.28 -6.20
C THR A 26 -1.51 11.74 -5.39
N ASP A 27 -2.09 10.63 -5.83
CA ASP A 27 -3.19 9.96 -5.14
C ASP A 27 -2.80 8.60 -4.56
N TRP A 28 -1.66 8.02 -4.95
CA TRP A 28 -1.17 6.76 -4.38
C TRP A 28 0.33 6.76 -4.11
N ALA A 29 0.73 5.97 -3.11
CA ALA A 29 2.12 5.69 -2.78
C ALA A 29 2.30 4.20 -2.52
N LEU A 30 3.31 3.61 -3.14
CA LEU A 30 3.63 2.19 -3.06
C LEU A 30 4.93 1.98 -2.27
N PHE A 31 4.90 1.08 -1.31
CA PHE A 31 6.02 0.76 -0.44
C PHE A 31 6.39 -0.72 -0.56
N THR A 32 7.68 -1.04 -0.41
CA THR A 32 8.18 -2.42 -0.47
C THR A 32 9.39 -2.61 0.44
N TYR A 33 9.75 -3.86 0.71
CA TYR A 33 10.99 -4.21 1.39
C TYR A 33 12.25 -3.86 0.57
N GLU A 34 13.32 -3.52 1.26
CA GLU A 34 14.66 -3.31 0.70
C GLU A 34 15.45 -4.62 0.70
N GLY A 35 15.60 -5.24 -0.47
CA GLY A 35 16.35 -6.48 -0.61
C GLY A 35 15.78 -7.62 0.25
N LYS A 36 16.58 -8.13 1.20
CA LYS A 36 16.21 -9.21 2.12
C LYS A 36 15.99 -8.73 3.56
N SER A 37 16.00 -7.41 3.81
CA SER A 37 15.79 -6.85 5.16
C SER A 37 14.32 -6.56 5.43
N ASN A 38 14.00 -6.21 6.68
CA ASN A 38 12.68 -5.72 7.07
C ASN A 38 12.56 -4.19 6.93
N ASP A 39 13.50 -3.53 6.23
CA ASP A 39 13.45 -2.10 5.98
C ASP A 39 12.44 -1.82 4.87
N ILE A 40 11.50 -0.91 5.14
CA ILE A 40 10.55 -0.44 4.12
C ILE A 40 11.15 0.76 3.42
N ARG A 41 11.00 0.79 2.09
CA ARG A 41 11.33 1.92 1.24
C ARG A 41 10.13 2.33 0.39
N LEU A 42 10.18 3.56 -0.13
CA LEU A 42 9.30 3.97 -1.21
C LEU A 42 9.66 3.17 -2.47
N ALA A 43 8.65 2.55 -3.07
CA ALA A 43 8.75 1.86 -4.35
C ALA A 43 8.46 2.85 -5.47
N GLU A 44 7.28 3.46 -5.46
CA GLU A 44 6.80 4.38 -6.49
C GLU A 44 5.67 5.28 -5.94
N THR A 45 5.35 6.37 -6.63
CA THR A 45 4.17 7.23 -6.37
C THR A 45 3.53 7.68 -7.68
N GLY A 46 2.22 7.86 -7.71
CA GLY A 46 1.53 8.30 -8.91
C GLY A 46 0.20 9.02 -8.66
N GLY A 47 -0.39 9.48 -9.76
CA GLY A 47 -1.59 10.32 -9.81
C GLY A 47 -2.65 9.83 -10.79
N GLY A 48 -2.47 8.64 -11.35
CA GLY A 48 -3.38 7.94 -12.25
C GLY A 48 -4.33 6.98 -11.52
N GLY A 49 -4.53 7.16 -10.21
CA GLY A 49 -5.47 6.34 -9.44
C GLY A 49 -5.06 4.87 -9.29
N LEU A 50 -6.07 4.05 -9.03
CA LEU A 50 -5.87 2.62 -8.79
C LEU A 50 -5.46 1.85 -10.04
N GLU A 51 -5.76 2.35 -11.23
CA GLU A 51 -5.39 1.71 -12.50
C GLU A 51 -3.87 1.72 -12.66
N GLU A 52 -3.24 2.89 -12.55
CA GLU A 52 -1.79 3.05 -12.58
C GLU A 52 -1.11 2.25 -11.45
N LEU A 53 -1.67 2.30 -10.24
CA LEU A 53 -1.12 1.56 -9.11
C LEU A 53 -1.05 0.04 -9.37
N VAL A 54 -2.07 -0.55 -10.02
CA VAL A 54 -2.12 -1.99 -10.29
C VAL A 54 -1.03 -2.40 -11.28
N GLU A 55 -0.68 -1.54 -12.23
CA GLU A 55 0.42 -1.78 -13.18
C GLU A 55 1.79 -1.86 -12.49
N GLU A 56 1.96 -1.12 -11.38
CA GLU A 56 3.19 -1.11 -10.58
C GLU A 56 3.30 -2.27 -9.57
N LEU A 57 2.25 -3.07 -9.40
CA LEU A 57 2.28 -4.22 -8.49
C LEU A 57 3.16 -5.35 -9.03
N ASN A 58 4.07 -5.83 -8.17
CA ASN A 58 5.01 -6.89 -8.54
C ASN A 58 4.61 -8.24 -7.93
N SER A 59 4.49 -9.27 -8.77
CA SER A 59 4.12 -10.64 -8.35
C SER A 59 5.21 -11.34 -7.52
N GLY A 60 6.45 -10.86 -7.50
CA GLY A 60 7.54 -11.41 -6.71
C GLY A 60 7.75 -10.73 -5.36
N LYS A 61 6.94 -9.72 -4.98
CA LYS A 61 7.17 -8.88 -3.81
C LYS A 61 5.95 -8.77 -2.90
N VAL A 62 6.22 -8.49 -1.63
CA VAL A 62 5.23 -7.94 -0.72
C VAL A 62 5.29 -6.43 -0.84
N MET A 63 4.14 -5.80 -1.05
CA MET A 63 4.05 -4.35 -1.24
C MET A 63 2.88 -3.80 -0.41
N TYR A 64 2.99 -2.55 0.01
CA TYR A 64 1.95 -1.85 0.74
C TYR A 64 1.58 -0.59 -0.03
N ALA A 65 0.34 -0.48 -0.47
CA ALA A 65 -0.12 0.69 -1.21
C ALA A 65 -1.02 1.55 -0.32
N PHE A 66 -0.75 2.85 -0.26
CA PHE A 66 -1.63 3.81 0.39
C PHE A 66 -2.22 4.74 -0.66
N CYS A 67 -3.55 4.77 -0.77
CA CYS A 67 -4.25 5.41 -1.87
C CYS A 67 -5.38 6.29 -1.37
N ARG A 68 -5.57 7.43 -2.03
CA ARG A 68 -6.72 8.31 -1.90
C ARG A 68 -7.69 8.00 -3.04
N VAL A 69 -8.88 7.55 -2.69
CA VAL A 69 -9.94 7.19 -3.64
C VAL A 69 -11.21 7.98 -3.35
N PRO A 70 -11.93 8.50 -4.35
CA PRO A 70 -13.21 9.14 -4.12
C PRO A 70 -14.24 8.09 -3.66
N ASP A 71 -15.04 8.43 -2.66
CA ASP A 71 -16.21 7.63 -2.31
C ASP A 71 -17.29 7.76 -3.39
N PRO A 72 -17.82 6.65 -3.95
CA PRO A 72 -18.80 6.73 -5.04
C PRO A 72 -20.12 7.40 -4.63
N ASN A 73 -20.47 7.40 -3.34
CA ASN A 73 -21.74 7.97 -2.86
C ASN A 73 -21.65 9.45 -2.51
N SER A 74 -20.52 9.90 -1.95
CA SER A 74 -20.34 11.24 -1.41
C SER A 74 -19.30 12.09 -2.15
N GLY A 75 -18.48 11.49 -3.02
CA GLY A 75 -17.32 12.13 -3.66
C GLY A 75 -16.19 12.49 -2.69
N LEU A 76 -16.35 12.24 -1.39
CA LEU A 76 -15.35 12.57 -0.38
C LEU A 76 -14.15 11.63 -0.47
N PRO A 77 -12.92 12.13 -0.22
CA PRO A 77 -11.73 11.30 -0.28
C PRO A 77 -11.73 10.27 0.85
N LYS A 78 -11.70 9.00 0.47
CA LYS A 78 -11.39 7.86 1.33
C LYS A 78 -9.93 7.49 1.16
N TYR A 79 -9.35 6.95 2.22
CA TYR A 79 -7.96 6.51 2.22
C TYR A 79 -7.91 5.02 2.48
N VAL A 80 -7.19 4.29 1.65
CA VAL A 80 -7.11 2.83 1.70
C VAL A 80 -5.66 2.42 1.81
N LEU A 81 -5.37 1.53 2.76
CA LEU A 81 -4.09 0.83 2.86
C LEU A 81 -4.27 -0.62 2.40
N ILE A 82 -3.59 -0.98 1.32
CA ILE A 82 -3.63 -2.30 0.68
C ILE A 82 -2.36 -3.05 1.06
N ASN A 83 -2.51 -4.31 1.45
CA ASN A 83 -1.38 -5.24 1.62
C ASN A 83 -1.35 -6.20 0.42
N TRP A 84 -0.46 -5.94 -0.53
CA TRP A 84 -0.23 -6.79 -1.67
C TRP A 84 0.83 -7.84 -1.35
N THR A 85 0.53 -9.10 -1.67
CA THR A 85 1.48 -10.21 -1.55
C THR A 85 1.47 -10.96 -2.86
N GLY A 86 2.51 -10.72 -3.68
CA GLY A 86 2.63 -11.35 -4.97
C GLY A 86 2.68 -12.88 -4.90
N GLU A 87 2.21 -13.54 -5.95
CA GLU A 87 2.11 -15.00 -6.03
C GLU A 87 3.47 -15.71 -5.91
N GLY A 88 4.54 -15.09 -6.39
CA GLY A 88 5.92 -15.59 -6.32
C GLY A 88 6.60 -15.39 -4.96
N VAL A 89 5.92 -14.78 -3.98
CA VAL A 89 6.45 -14.61 -2.62
C VAL A 89 6.45 -15.95 -1.89
N LYS A 90 7.58 -16.32 -1.26
CA LYS A 90 7.71 -17.52 -0.43
C LYS A 90 6.72 -17.50 0.74
N ASP A 91 6.09 -18.63 1.06
CA ASP A 91 5.08 -18.70 2.12
C ASP A 91 5.57 -18.25 3.50
N SER A 92 6.85 -18.46 3.81
CA SER A 92 7.46 -17.97 5.06
C SER A 92 7.46 -16.44 5.18
N LEU A 93 7.48 -15.70 4.07
CA LEU A 93 7.37 -14.24 4.06
C LEU A 93 5.91 -13.78 4.19
N LYS A 94 4.95 -14.57 3.70
CA LYS A 94 3.50 -14.27 3.78
C LYS A 94 3.00 -14.21 5.23
N GLY A 95 3.54 -15.06 6.11
CA GLY A 95 3.21 -15.06 7.54
C GLY A 95 3.75 -13.83 8.30
N MET A 96 4.89 -13.27 7.88
CA MET A 96 5.51 -12.12 8.55
C MET A 96 4.86 -10.78 8.17
N CYS A 97 4.47 -10.59 6.91
CA CYS A 97 3.91 -9.31 6.46
C CYS A 97 2.54 -8.97 7.07
N ALA A 98 1.74 -9.97 7.45
CA ALA A 98 0.49 -9.74 8.17
C ALA A 98 0.70 -8.99 9.51
N ASN A 99 1.81 -9.25 10.22
CA ASN A 99 2.17 -8.56 11.45
C ASN A 99 2.79 -7.17 11.19
N HIS A 100 3.39 -6.94 10.03
CA HIS A 100 3.99 -5.66 9.67
C HIS A 100 2.95 -4.61 9.26
N LEU A 101 1.80 -5.06 8.75
CA LEU A 101 0.72 -4.18 8.31
C LEU A 101 0.26 -3.21 9.41
N SER A 102 0.06 -3.68 10.64
CA SER A 102 -0.38 -2.82 11.75
C SER A 102 0.64 -1.73 12.10
N ALA A 103 1.93 -2.05 12.05
CA ALA A 103 3.01 -1.10 12.30
C ALA A 103 3.10 -0.04 11.20
N ILE A 104 2.99 -0.44 9.93
CA ILE A 104 2.94 0.49 8.78
C ILE A 104 1.72 1.40 8.89
N ALA A 105 0.57 0.81 9.19
CA ALA A 105 -0.70 1.50 9.30
C ALA A 105 -0.69 2.59 10.40
N ASN A 106 -0.13 2.26 11.57
CA ASN A 106 0.09 3.20 12.66
C ASN A 106 1.10 4.29 12.29
N PHE A 107 2.20 3.93 11.61
CA PHE A 107 3.21 4.89 11.16
C PHE A 107 2.65 5.91 10.18
N LEU A 108 1.83 5.45 9.24
CA LEU A 108 1.12 6.29 8.28
C LEU A 108 -0.06 7.05 8.91
N LYS A 109 -0.28 6.95 10.24
CA LYS A 109 -1.39 7.61 10.95
C LYS A 109 -2.76 7.31 10.34
N VAL A 110 -2.91 6.14 9.74
CA VAL A 110 -4.21 5.70 9.23
C VAL A 110 -5.03 5.25 10.46
N GLY A 111 -6.29 5.66 10.54
CA GLY A 111 -7.17 5.23 11.63
C GLY A 111 -7.76 3.85 11.37
N SER A 112 -8.05 3.10 12.43
CA SER A 112 -8.65 1.75 12.43
C SER A 112 -9.86 1.55 11.51
N SER A 113 -10.63 2.62 11.26
CA SER A 113 -11.84 2.61 10.43
C SER A 113 -11.57 2.70 8.91
N ARG A 114 -10.32 2.93 8.48
CA ARG A 114 -9.95 3.15 7.06
C ARG A 114 -9.19 1.98 6.43
N TYR A 115 -9.23 0.81 7.06
CA TYR A 115 -8.49 -0.38 6.60
C TYR A 115 -9.38 -1.32 5.79
N HIS A 116 -8.98 -1.63 4.55
CA HIS A 116 -9.54 -2.75 3.80
C HIS A 116 -8.43 -3.74 3.46
N LYS A 117 -8.42 -4.87 4.18
CA LYS A 117 -7.44 -5.95 3.98
C LYS A 117 -7.89 -6.84 2.82
N ARG A 118 -7.58 -6.47 1.58
CA ARG A 118 -7.74 -7.37 0.42
C ARG A 118 -6.45 -8.17 0.23
N SER A 119 -6.43 -9.42 0.72
CA SER A 119 -5.40 -10.39 0.32
C SER A 119 -5.84 -10.97 -1.01
N HIS A 120 -5.24 -10.53 -2.11
CA HIS A 120 -5.46 -11.16 -3.40
C HIS A 120 -4.71 -12.49 -3.39
N ARG A 121 -5.43 -13.60 -3.21
CA ARG A 121 -4.92 -14.90 -3.65
C ARG A 121 -5.06 -14.91 -5.16
N GLY A 122 -3.93 -14.90 -5.84
CA GLY A 122 -3.84 -15.10 -7.28
C GLY A 122 -4.85 -16.08 -7.83
N GLY A 123 -5.83 -15.57 -8.57
CA GLY A 123 -6.92 -16.35 -9.13
C GLY A 123 -7.85 -15.46 -9.93
N ARG A 124 -7.48 -15.23 -11.21
CA ARG A 124 -8.32 -14.77 -12.34
C ARG A 124 -9.61 -14.03 -11.94
N GLY A 125 -9.59 -12.70 -11.90
CA GLY A 125 -10.82 -11.90 -11.76
C GLY A 125 -10.58 -10.53 -11.15
N ALA A 126 -9.75 -9.70 -11.78
CA ALA A 126 -9.50 -8.33 -11.33
C ALA A 126 -10.21 -7.28 -12.20
N ARG A 127 -11.35 -7.63 -12.82
CA ARG A 127 -12.18 -6.68 -13.58
C ARG A 127 -13.58 -6.44 -13.03
N ASP A 128 -14.03 -7.22 -12.03
CA ASP A 128 -15.46 -7.26 -11.70
C ASP A 128 -15.83 -6.55 -10.38
N HIS A 129 -14.96 -5.74 -9.79
CA HIS A 129 -15.27 -5.09 -8.50
C HIS A 129 -14.59 -3.72 -8.32
N PHE A 130 -14.66 -2.91 -9.37
CA PHE A 130 -14.37 -1.47 -9.33
C PHE A 130 -15.50 -0.62 -9.96
N ASP A 131 -16.72 -1.17 -10.01
CA ASP A 131 -17.95 -0.42 -10.25
C ASP A 131 -18.68 -0.20 -8.92
#